data_AF-A0A644ZXJ2-F1
#
_entry.id   AF-A0A644ZXJ2-F1
#
_cell.length_a   1.000
_cell.length_b   1.000
_cell.length_c   1.000
_cell.angle_alpha   90.00
_cell.angle_beta   90.00
_cell.angle_gamma   90.00
#
_symmetry.space_group_name_H-M   'P 1'
#
loop_
_entity.id
_entity.type
_entity.pdbx_description
1 polymer ?
#
loop_
_entity_poly.entity_id
_entity_poly.type
_entity_poly.pdbx_seq_one_letter_code
_entity_poly.pdbx_strand_id
1 'polypeptide(L)'
;MAVILVFAKSNPTGFSTLWRYFAWSNQTLSLFAFLAITIWMFENGKAKFAWVPLIPGAWYAFVTVTYIMNAKIGFRIPWTGAYIIGICAAVAYVAVILWYGRRRVANRTLNAKH
;
A
#
# COMPACT_ATOMS: atom_id res chain seq x y z
N MET A 1 -38.91 8.08 2.18
CA MET A 1 -37.64 8.50 1.53
C MET A 1 -36.89 9.62 2.25
N ALA A 2 -37.51 10.41 3.14
CA ALA A 2 -36.82 11.48 3.88
C ALA A 2 -36.10 11.02 5.17
N VAL A 3 -36.49 9.90 5.79
CA VAL A 3 -35.94 9.45 7.09
C VAL A 3 -34.49 8.96 6.99
N ILE A 4 -34.11 8.36 5.86
CA ILE A 4 -32.72 7.92 5.59
C ILE A 4 -31.79 9.14 5.47
N LEU A 5 -32.26 10.26 4.91
CA LEU A 5 -31.50 11.51 4.84
C LEU A 5 -31.28 12.15 6.22
N VAL A 6 -32.26 12.03 7.13
CA VAL A 6 -32.17 12.55 8.50
C VAL A 6 -31.26 11.69 9.38
N PHE A 7 -31.26 10.37 9.24
CA PHE A 7 -30.31 9.47 9.93
C PHE A 7 -28.88 9.60 9.38
N ALA A 8 -28.71 9.88 8.08
CA ALA A 8 -27.40 10.25 7.52
C ALA A 8 -26.88 11.59 8.07
N LYS A 9 -27.79 12.50 8.46
CA LYS A 9 -27.45 13.81 9.05
C LYS A 9 -27.26 13.77 10.57
N SER A 10 -27.55 12.67 11.27
CA SER A 10 -27.43 12.61 12.74
C SER A 10 -26.00 12.39 13.25
N ASN A 11 -25.06 11.91 12.42
CA ASN A 11 -23.61 11.82 12.72
C ASN A 11 -22.71 11.91 11.45
N PRO A 12 -22.79 12.99 10.65
CA PRO A 12 -22.06 13.11 9.37
C PRO A 12 -20.53 13.05 9.55
N THR A 13 -20.03 13.43 10.71
CA THR A 13 -18.61 13.35 11.09
C THR A 13 -18.13 11.91 11.23
N GLY A 14 -18.94 11.02 11.80
CA GLY A 14 -18.63 9.59 11.97
C GLY A 14 -18.67 8.85 10.64
N PHE A 15 -19.72 9.06 9.84
CA PHE A 15 -19.86 8.43 8.53
C PHE A 15 -18.77 8.89 7.54
N SER A 16 -18.48 10.20 7.49
CA SER A 16 -17.40 10.74 6.64
C SER A 16 -16.03 10.15 6.99
N THR A 17 -15.77 9.90 8.28
CA THR A 17 -14.55 9.26 8.75
C THR A 17 -14.51 7.78 8.37
N LEU A 18 -15.60 7.05 8.58
CA LEU A 18 -15.70 5.62 8.24
C LEU A 18 -15.52 5.39 6.74
N TRP A 19 -16.17 6.20 5.90
CA TRP A 19 -16.04 6.14 4.45
C TRP A 19 -14.59 6.37 3.98
N ARG A 20 -13.92 7.33 4.64
CA ARG A 20 -12.51 7.64 4.44
C ARG A 20 -11.59 6.46 4.77
N TYR A 21 -11.85 5.76 5.87
CA TYR A 21 -11.14 4.51 6.21
C TYR A 21 -11.46 3.37 5.26
N PHE A 22 -12.71 3.24 4.80
CA PHE A 22 -13.09 2.24 3.82
C PHE A 22 -12.35 2.45 2.49
N ALA A 23 -12.29 3.70 2.01
CA ALA A 23 -11.49 4.07 0.84
C ALA A 23 -9.99 3.76 1.04
N TRP A 24 -9.44 4.05 2.23
CA TRP A 24 -8.06 3.69 2.58
C TRP A 24 -7.83 2.17 2.57
N SER A 25 -8.72 1.37 3.16
CA SER A 25 -8.63 -0.09 3.15
C SER A 25 -8.65 -0.68 1.73
N ASN A 26 -9.34 -0.04 0.79
CA ASN A 26 -9.29 -0.47 -0.62
C ASN A 26 -7.90 -0.18 -1.24
N GLN A 27 -7.25 0.93 -0.85
CA GLN A 27 -5.90 1.26 -1.30
C GLN A 27 -4.84 0.32 -0.68
N THR A 28 -5.00 -0.08 0.58
CA THR A 28 -4.12 -1.10 1.21
C THR A 28 -4.25 -2.45 0.51
N LEU A 29 -5.48 -2.85 0.15
CA LEU A 29 -5.72 -4.11 -0.56
C LEU A 29 -5.05 -4.13 -1.94
N SER A 30 -5.14 -3.02 -2.69
CA SER A 30 -4.42 -2.87 -3.96
C SER A 30 -2.91 -2.97 -3.77
N LEU A 31 -2.35 -2.41 -2.69
CA LEU A 31 -0.93 -2.53 -2.37
C LEU A 31 -0.49 -3.97 -2.15
N PHE A 32 -1.26 -4.75 -1.36
CA PHE A 32 -0.99 -6.17 -1.19
C PHE A 32 -1.10 -6.95 -2.50
N ALA A 33 -2.08 -6.62 -3.34
CA ALA A 33 -2.22 -7.22 -4.66
C ALA A 33 -1.00 -6.93 -5.56
N PHE A 34 -0.52 -5.68 -5.62
CA PHE A 34 0.68 -5.34 -6.37
C PHE A 34 1.93 -6.04 -5.84
N LEU A 35 2.07 -6.17 -4.53
CA LEU A 35 3.17 -6.92 -3.92
C LEU A 35 3.12 -8.41 -4.31
N ALA A 36 1.94 -9.03 -4.27
CA ALA A 36 1.76 -10.42 -4.71
C ALA A 36 2.07 -10.61 -6.21
N ILE A 37 1.55 -9.72 -7.08
CA ILE A 37 1.84 -9.73 -8.52
C ILE A 37 3.34 -9.58 -8.77
N THR A 38 4.00 -8.70 -8.02
CA THR A 38 5.44 -8.45 -8.17
C THR A 38 6.24 -9.70 -7.78
N ILE A 39 5.93 -10.32 -6.65
CA ILE A 39 6.57 -11.59 -6.22
C ILE A 39 6.35 -12.68 -7.27
N TRP A 40 5.13 -12.82 -7.78
CA TRP A 40 4.80 -13.77 -8.83
C TRP A 40 5.61 -13.52 -10.12
N MET A 41 5.82 -12.26 -10.51
CA MET A 41 6.67 -11.91 -11.66
C MET A 41 8.13 -12.30 -11.45
N PHE A 42 8.67 -12.13 -10.23
CA PHE A 42 10.02 -12.59 -9.90
C PHE A 42 10.11 -14.12 -9.93
N GLU A 43 9.10 -14.82 -9.45
CA GLU A 43 9.06 -16.29 -9.46
C GLU A 43 8.99 -16.85 -10.88
N ASN A 44 8.22 -16.25 -11.77
CA ASN A 44 8.03 -16.73 -13.14
C ASN A 44 9.12 -16.26 -14.14
N GLY A 45 10.26 -15.77 -13.64
CA GLY A 45 11.37 -15.30 -14.49
C GLY A 45 11.05 -14.02 -15.27
N LYS A 46 9.94 -13.34 -14.97
CA LYS A 46 9.52 -12.07 -15.56
C LYS A 46 9.99 -10.87 -14.73
N ALA A 47 11.04 -11.03 -13.92
CA ALA A 47 11.62 -9.99 -13.06
C ALA A 47 11.90 -8.67 -13.81
N LYS A 48 12.28 -8.76 -15.09
CA LYS A 48 12.49 -7.59 -15.97
C LYS A 48 11.24 -6.74 -16.21
N PHE A 49 10.03 -7.22 -15.87
CA PHE A 49 8.75 -6.52 -15.96
C PHE A 49 8.18 -6.10 -14.60
N ALA A 50 8.87 -6.44 -13.49
CA ALA A 50 8.45 -6.12 -12.13
C ALA A 50 8.35 -4.61 -11.83
N TRP A 51 9.02 -3.77 -12.64
CA TRP A 51 8.90 -2.31 -12.60
C TRP A 51 7.48 -1.81 -12.86
N VAL A 52 6.68 -2.53 -13.67
CA VAL A 52 5.30 -2.15 -14.01
C VAL A 52 4.38 -2.13 -12.79
N PRO A 53 4.33 -3.17 -11.92
CA PRO A 53 3.59 -3.13 -10.66
C PRO A 53 4.33 -2.39 -9.53
N LEU A 54 5.65 -2.26 -9.58
CA LEU A 54 6.44 -1.56 -8.55
C LEU A 54 6.15 -0.06 -8.50
N ILE A 55 6.04 0.61 -9.64
CA ILE A 55 5.73 2.06 -9.71
C ILE A 55 4.38 2.39 -9.06
N PRO A 56 3.25 1.79 -9.48
CA PRO A 56 1.95 2.03 -8.84
C PRO A 56 1.95 1.50 -7.40
N GLY A 57 2.60 0.37 -7.12
CA GLY A 57 2.72 -0.17 -5.75
C GLY A 57 3.41 0.80 -4.79
N ALA A 58 4.49 1.45 -5.22
CA ALA A 58 5.22 2.44 -4.42
C ALA A 58 4.39 3.71 -4.18
N TRP A 59 3.63 4.16 -5.19
CA TRP A 59 2.69 5.27 -5.03
C TRP A 59 1.57 4.94 -4.03
N TYR A 60 0.96 3.76 -4.17
CA TYR A 60 -0.03 3.30 -3.20
C TYR A 60 0.60 3.18 -1.80
N ALA A 61 1.85 2.72 -1.67
CA ALA A 61 2.53 2.65 -0.37
C ALA A 61 2.67 4.03 0.27
N PHE A 62 3.10 5.01 -0.52
CA PHE A 62 3.19 6.40 -0.08
C PHE A 62 1.85 6.96 0.40
N VAL A 63 0.80 6.87 -0.44
CA VAL A 63 -0.52 7.44 -0.13
C VAL A 63 -1.13 6.77 1.08
N THR A 64 -1.12 5.45 1.12
CA THR A 64 -1.72 4.63 2.19
C THR A 64 -1.04 4.90 3.53
N VAL A 65 0.29 4.99 3.54
CA VAL A 65 1.07 5.21 4.75
C VAL A 65 0.94 6.67 5.22
N THR A 66 1.09 7.65 4.33
CA THR A 66 0.88 9.08 4.65
C THR A 66 -0.51 9.32 5.24
N TYR A 67 -1.53 8.69 4.66
CA TYR A 67 -2.91 8.79 5.12
C TYR A 67 -3.09 8.29 6.55
N ILE A 68 -2.55 7.11 6.89
CA ILE A 68 -2.73 6.55 8.23
C ILE A 68 -1.96 7.32 9.31
N MET A 69 -0.79 7.87 8.99
CA MET A 69 -0.08 8.75 9.95
C MET A 69 -0.77 10.09 10.15
N ASN A 70 -1.41 10.64 9.11
CA ASN A 70 -2.17 11.88 9.24
C ASN A 70 -3.54 11.67 9.91
N ALA A 71 -4.13 10.47 9.78
CA ALA A 71 -5.46 10.18 10.27
C ALA A 71 -5.61 10.55 11.76
N LYS A 72 -6.73 11.20 12.08
CA LYS A 72 -7.02 11.80 13.40
C LYS A 72 -6.93 10.82 14.60
N ILE A 73 -6.93 9.51 14.33
CA ILE A 73 -6.89 8.41 15.31
C ILE A 73 -5.50 7.73 15.40
N GLY A 74 -4.59 7.96 14.44
CA GLY A 74 -3.26 7.34 14.41
C GLY A 74 -2.25 8.02 15.34
N PHE A 75 -1.54 9.04 14.82
CA PHE A 75 -0.55 9.79 15.60
C PHE A 75 -0.76 11.33 15.57
N ARG A 76 -1.77 11.84 14.84
CA ARG A 76 -2.05 13.30 14.66
C ARG A 76 -0.80 14.11 14.28
N ILE A 77 0.12 13.50 13.53
CA ILE A 77 1.36 14.16 13.12
C ILE A 77 1.04 15.19 12.04
N PRO A 78 1.63 16.41 12.09
CA PRO A 78 1.49 17.40 11.03
C PRO A 78 1.83 16.82 9.66
N TRP A 79 1.15 17.31 8.61
CA TRP A 79 1.27 16.83 7.23
C TRP A 79 2.73 16.66 6.77
N THR A 80 3.62 17.56 7.18
CA THR A 80 5.06 17.48 6.92
C THR A 80 5.69 16.17 7.42
N GLY A 81 5.41 15.77 8.66
CA GLY A 81 5.93 14.52 9.22
C GLY A 81 5.31 13.30 8.57
N ALA A 82 4.00 13.35 8.25
CA ALA A 82 3.32 12.27 7.54
C ALA A 82 3.92 12.03 6.13
N TYR A 83 4.27 13.10 5.41
CA TYR A 83 4.91 13.00 4.11
C TYR A 83 6.31 12.39 4.18
N ILE A 84 7.13 12.78 5.17
CA ILE A 84 8.47 12.23 5.35
C ILE A 84 8.40 10.71 5.58
N ILE A 85 7.55 10.27 6.50
CA ILE A 85 7.40 8.84 6.80
C ILE A 85 6.78 8.10 5.60
N GLY A 86 5.84 8.74 4.87
CA GLY A 86 5.31 8.20 3.62
C GLY A 86 6.41 7.94 2.59
N ILE A 87 7.32 8.89 2.38
CA ILE A 87 8.48 8.73 1.47
C ILE A 87 9.37 7.58 1.96
N CYS A 88 9.70 7.55 3.26
CA CYS A 88 10.48 6.47 3.85
C CYS A 88 9.82 5.10 3.62
N ALA A 89 8.50 5.00 3.77
CA ALA A 89 7.77 3.76 3.56
C ALA A 89 7.73 3.33 2.09
N ALA A 90 7.60 4.27 1.15
CA ALA A 90 7.69 3.97 -0.28
C ALA A 90 9.10 3.46 -0.67
N VAL A 91 10.15 4.10 -0.15
CA VAL A 91 11.53 3.65 -0.35
C VAL A 91 11.75 2.27 0.28
N ALA A 92 11.27 2.05 1.51
CA ALA A 92 11.34 0.75 2.17
C ALA A 92 10.58 -0.33 1.39
N TYR A 93 9.39 -0.04 0.88
CA TYR A 93 8.60 -0.97 0.05
C TYR A 93 9.37 -1.40 -1.19
N VAL A 94 9.95 -0.46 -1.95
CA VAL A 94 10.75 -0.75 -3.14
C VAL A 94 12.00 -1.55 -2.76
N ALA A 95 12.72 -1.14 -1.69
CA ALA A 95 13.93 -1.83 -1.23
C ALA A 95 13.64 -3.28 -0.80
N VAL A 96 12.58 -3.50 -0.04
CA VAL A 96 12.15 -4.84 0.41
C VAL A 96 11.81 -5.71 -0.79
N ILE A 97 11.06 -5.21 -1.77
CA ILE A 97 10.69 -5.99 -2.95
C ILE A 97 11.92 -6.34 -3.81
N LEU A 98 12.82 -5.39 -4.04
CA LEU A 98 14.04 -5.65 -4.80
C LEU A 98 14.94 -6.66 -4.09
N TRP A 99 15.08 -6.55 -2.77
CA TRP A 99 15.84 -7.49 -1.95
C TRP A 99 15.21 -8.89 -1.93
N TYR A 100 13.90 -8.99 -1.68
CA TYR A 100 13.17 -10.26 -1.70
C TYR A 100 13.20 -10.92 -3.07
N GLY A 101 12.97 -10.14 -4.13
CA GLY A 101 13.01 -10.60 -5.51
C GLY A 101 14.38 -11.17 -5.89
N ARG A 102 15.46 -10.46 -5.54
CA ARG A 102 16.84 -10.93 -5.78
C ARG A 102 17.16 -12.21 -5.00
N ARG A 103 16.80 -12.28 -3.72
CA ARG A 103 17.04 -13.49 -2.89
C ARG A 103 16.26 -14.70 -3.38
N ARG A 104 14.99 -14.53 -3.78
CA ARG A 104 14.19 -15.63 -4.34
C ARG A 104 14.75 -16.16 -5.66
N VAL A 105 15.20 -15.28 -6.55
CA VAL A 105 15.82 -15.69 -7.83
C VAL A 105 17.15 -16.43 -7.59
N ALA A 106 17.97 -15.96 -6.65
CA ALA A 106 19.21 -16.63 -6.26
C ALA A 106 18.95 -18.04 -5.70
N ASN A 107 17.93 -18.20 -4.85
CA ASN A 107 17.58 -19.51 -4.29
C ASN A 107 17.05 -20.49 -5.36
N ARG A 108 16.28 -20.01 -6.35
CA ARG A 108 15.83 -20.87 -7.47
C ARG A 108 16.97 -21.32 -8.37
N THR A 109 17.96 -20.45 -8.64
CA THR A 109 19.12 -20.81 -9.47
C THR A 109 20.04 -21.83 -8.79
N LEU A 110 20.09 -21.85 -7.45
CA LEU A 110 20.79 -22.89 -6.70
C LEU A 110 20.07 -24.24 -6.78
N ASN A 111 18.74 -24.27 -6.59
CA ASN A 111 17.96 -25.51 -6.65
C ASN A 111 17.86 -26.13 -8.04
N ALA A 112 18.05 -25.37 -9.12
CA ALA A 112 18.02 -25.89 -10.49
C ALA A 112 19.36 -26.52 -10.94
N LYS A 113 20.42 -26.45 -10.11
CA LYS A 113 21.76 -26.97 -10.40
C LYS A 113 22.05 -28.33 -9.74
N HIS A 114 21.14 -28.82 -8.92
CA HIS A 114 21.14 -30.18 -8.34
C HIS A 114 20.06 -31.01 -9.02
#